data_AF-A0A926GGP7-F1
#
_entry.id   AF-A0A926GGP7-F1
#
_cell.length_a   1.000
_cell.length_b   1.000
_cell.length_c   1.000
_cell.angle_alpha   90.00
_cell.angle_beta   90.00
_cell.angle_gamma   90.00
#
_symmetry.space_group_name_H-M   'P 1'
#
loop_
_entity.id
_entity.type
_entity.pdbx_description
1 polymer ?
#
loop_
_entity_poly.entity_id
_entity_poly.type
_entity_poly.pdbx_seq_one_letter_code
_entity_poly.pdbx_strand_id
1 'polypeptide(L)'
;MVSRSVTRQSPIPSWRSAAATTAIAICRRWRWSARWSDGGLDALADRSPLPRSVWNRIPDTVRDDVVDFALEHEDLTPRELAVKYTDEKRYFVSKSSVYRILSAEDLITAPAHVVIRAADEFRDKTTRPNELWQTDFTHLSRCAWHRE
;
A
#
# COMPACT_ATOMS: atom_id res chain seq x y z
N MET A 1 50.72 7.68 54.60
CA MET A 1 50.32 8.83 53.74
C MET A 1 49.61 8.25 52.52
N VAL A 2 48.28 8.22 52.52
CA VAL A 2 47.49 7.54 51.46
C VAL A 2 47.13 8.57 50.39
N SER A 3 47.77 8.48 49.24
CA SER A 3 47.50 9.33 48.08
C SER A 3 46.12 9.03 47.51
N ARG A 4 45.18 9.95 47.66
CA ARG A 4 43.88 9.91 46.96
C ARG A 4 44.11 10.36 45.52
N SER A 5 44.06 9.44 44.57
CA SER A 5 43.96 9.75 43.15
C SER A 5 42.61 10.40 42.86
N VAL A 6 42.60 11.70 42.58
CA VAL A 6 41.44 12.42 42.04
C VAL A 6 41.24 11.95 40.60
N THR A 7 40.36 10.98 40.39
CA THR A 7 39.89 10.65 39.04
C THR A 7 39.06 11.82 38.52
N ARG A 8 39.56 12.50 37.49
CA ARG A 8 38.77 13.46 36.68
C ARG A 8 37.48 12.77 36.23
N GLN A 9 36.34 13.22 36.73
CA GLN A 9 35.06 12.83 36.16
C GLN A 9 34.98 13.42 34.74
N SER A 10 34.75 12.58 33.75
CA SER A 10 34.45 13.02 32.39
C SER A 10 33.11 13.76 32.40
N PRO A 11 32.95 14.91 31.71
CA PRO A 11 31.71 15.70 31.72
C PRO A 11 30.54 15.00 31.00
N ILE A 12 30.79 13.82 30.42
CA ILE A 12 29.80 13.04 29.70
C ILE A 12 29.01 12.23 30.74
N PRO A 13 27.67 12.36 30.80
CA PRO A 13 26.84 11.58 31.72
C PRO A 13 27.14 10.09 31.58
N SER A 14 27.26 9.39 32.71
CA SER A 14 27.36 7.93 32.69
C SER A 14 26.17 7.36 31.91
N TRP A 15 26.36 6.25 31.18
CA TRP A 15 25.30 5.67 30.36
C TRP A 15 24.03 5.32 31.16
N ARG A 16 24.17 5.09 32.47
CA ARG A 16 23.08 4.90 33.44
C ARG A 16 22.26 6.18 33.65
N SER A 17 22.92 7.33 33.77
CA SER A 17 22.26 8.63 33.96
C SER A 17 21.52 9.09 32.71
N ALA A 18 22.10 8.86 31.53
CA ALA A 18 21.47 9.22 30.26
C ALA A 18 20.29 8.30 29.84
N ALA A 19 20.16 7.11 30.44
CA ALA A 19 19.03 6.21 30.18
C ALA A 19 17.75 6.62 30.93
N ALA A 20 17.88 7.36 32.04
CA ALA A 20 16.74 7.86 32.80
C ALA A 20 16.04 9.05 32.12
N THR A 21 16.77 9.83 31.32
CA THR A 21 16.26 11.04 30.67
C THR A 21 15.53 10.76 29.35
N THR A 22 15.94 9.71 28.63
CA THR A 22 15.37 9.37 27.32
C THR A 22 14.65 8.04 27.45
N ALA A 23 13.33 8.02 27.30
CA ALA A 23 12.47 6.83 27.39
C ALA A 23 12.68 5.83 26.23
N ILE A 24 13.94 5.44 25.97
CA ILE A 24 14.36 4.53 24.91
C ILE A 24 14.86 3.25 25.56
N ALA A 25 14.30 2.11 25.15
CA ALA A 25 14.72 0.79 25.63
C ALA A 25 16.24 0.55 25.44
N ILE A 26 16.87 -0.12 26.42
CA ILE A 26 18.32 -0.39 26.46
C ILE A 26 18.80 -1.09 25.17
N CYS A 27 18.07 -2.08 24.66
CA CYS A 27 18.41 -2.78 23.42
C CYS A 27 18.42 -1.86 22.20
N ARG A 28 17.48 -0.90 22.11
CA ARG A 28 17.42 0.08 21.01
C ARG A 28 18.63 1.02 21.07
N ARG A 29 19.07 1.37 22.28
CA ARG A 29 20.25 2.20 22.52
C ARG A 29 21.56 1.51 22.10
N TRP A 30 21.76 0.24 22.47
CA TRP A 30 22.93 -0.52 22.02
C TRP A 30 22.96 -0.69 20.50
N ARG A 31 21.79 -0.92 19.88
CA ARG A 31 21.67 -1.00 18.41
C ARG A 31 22.05 0.32 17.72
N TRP A 32 21.64 1.45 18.26
CA TRP A 32 22.02 2.77 17.75
C TRP A 32 23.49 3.08 17.98
N SER A 33 24.05 2.70 19.13
CA SER A 33 25.48 2.84 19.41
C SER A 33 26.33 2.06 18.41
N ALA A 34 25.94 0.82 18.09
CA ALA A 34 26.64 0.02 17.09
C ALA A 34 26.57 0.67 15.69
N ARG A 35 25.39 1.13 15.27
CA ARG A 35 25.23 1.84 13.98
C ARG A 35 26.02 3.15 13.91
N TRP A 36 26.05 3.90 15.00
CA TRP A 36 26.84 5.14 15.11
C TRP A 36 28.33 4.87 14.92
N SER A 37 28.86 3.80 15.55
CA SER A 37 30.26 3.40 15.38
C SER A 37 30.61 3.03 13.94
N ASP A 38 29.65 2.46 13.18
CA ASP A 38 29.88 2.01 11.80
C ASP A 38 29.74 3.10 10.74
N GLY A 39 28.89 4.11 10.95
CA GLY A 39 28.58 5.09 9.90
C GLY A 39 28.05 6.44 10.37
N GLY A 40 28.33 6.80 11.63
CA GLY A 40 28.01 8.12 12.18
C GLY A 40 26.51 8.45 12.11
N LEU A 41 26.21 9.71 11.81
CA LEU A 41 24.84 10.25 11.85
C LEU A 41 23.95 9.65 10.75
N ASP A 42 24.51 9.39 9.56
CA ASP A 42 23.78 8.79 8.43
C ASP A 42 23.31 7.36 8.73
N ALA A 43 24.06 6.62 9.54
CA ALA A 43 23.70 5.27 9.96
C ALA A 43 22.50 5.22 10.91
N LEU A 44 22.13 6.34 11.55
CA LEU A 44 20.94 6.45 12.40
C LEU A 44 19.68 6.81 11.62
N ALA A 45 19.80 7.19 10.34
CA ALA A 45 18.64 7.44 9.50
C ALA A 45 17.73 6.19 9.47
N ASP A 46 16.42 6.43 9.53
CA ASP A 46 15.45 5.36 9.41
C ASP A 46 15.57 4.70 8.04
N ARG A 47 15.86 3.40 8.06
CA ARG A 47 15.87 2.58 6.84
C ARG A 47 14.53 1.91 6.74
N SER A 48 13.90 2.01 5.57
CA SER A 48 12.71 1.22 5.28
C SER A 48 13.02 -0.25 5.53
N PRO A 49 12.20 -0.98 6.31
CA PRO A 49 12.36 -2.42 6.42
C PRO A 49 12.11 -2.99 5.02
N LEU A 50 13.19 -3.36 4.33
CA LEU A 50 13.12 -4.13 3.10
C LEU A 50 13.14 -5.60 3.53
N PRO A 51 11.98 -6.25 3.75
CA PRO A 51 11.97 -7.69 3.92
C PRO A 51 12.64 -8.30 2.69
N ARG A 52 13.65 -9.14 2.93
CA ARG A 52 14.49 -9.74 1.88
C ARG A 52 13.65 -10.54 0.87
N SER A 53 12.47 -11.00 1.28
CA SER A 53 11.44 -11.59 0.44
C SER A 53 10.07 -11.34 1.05
N VAL A 54 9.07 -11.03 0.21
CA VAL A 54 7.65 -11.04 0.57
C VAL A 54 7.06 -12.27 -0.11
N TRP A 55 6.52 -13.21 0.66
CA TRP A 55 6.07 -14.51 0.13
C TRP A 55 4.99 -14.40 -0.96
N ASN A 56 4.18 -13.33 -0.91
CA ASN A 56 3.13 -13.01 -1.88
C ASN A 56 3.63 -12.17 -3.06
N ARG A 57 4.93 -11.93 -3.19
CA ARG A 57 5.47 -11.17 -4.32
C ARG A 57 5.44 -12.04 -5.56
N ILE A 58 4.71 -11.59 -6.57
CA ILE A 58 4.74 -12.17 -7.92
C ILE A 58 6.18 -12.00 -8.45
N PRO A 59 6.84 -13.09 -8.90
CA PRO A 59 8.18 -13.02 -9.48
C PRO A 59 8.21 -12.04 -10.65
N ASP A 60 9.29 -11.28 -10.80
CA ASP A 60 9.36 -10.23 -11.82
C ASP A 60 9.16 -10.80 -13.24
N THR A 61 9.62 -12.04 -13.52
CA THR A 61 9.35 -12.75 -14.79
C THR A 61 7.86 -12.90 -15.11
N VAL A 62 7.03 -13.17 -14.09
CA VAL A 62 5.58 -13.30 -14.27
C VAL A 62 4.93 -11.92 -14.44
N ARG A 63 5.55 -10.86 -13.89
CA ARG A 63 5.06 -9.49 -14.06
C ARG A 63 5.27 -9.04 -15.51
N ASP A 64 6.43 -9.34 -16.07
CA ASP A 64 6.76 -9.05 -17.47
C ASP A 64 5.82 -9.82 -18.41
N ASP A 65 5.60 -11.13 -18.15
CA ASP A 65 4.62 -11.94 -18.91
C ASP A 65 3.19 -11.36 -18.86
N VAL A 66 2.78 -10.77 -17.73
CA VAL A 66 1.46 -10.12 -17.60
C VAL A 66 1.38 -8.84 -18.42
N VAL A 67 2.48 -8.09 -18.53
CA VAL A 67 2.56 -6.88 -19.36
C VAL A 67 2.46 -7.26 -20.83
N ASP A 68 3.25 -8.25 -21.29
CA ASP A 68 3.20 -8.73 -22.67
C ASP A 68 1.79 -9.24 -23.02
N PHE A 69 1.16 -10.00 -22.11
CA PHE A 69 -0.20 -10.49 -22.31
C PHE A 69 -1.25 -9.36 -22.39
N ALA A 70 -1.01 -8.24 -21.71
CA ALA A 70 -1.86 -7.06 -21.78
C ALA A 70 -1.70 -6.28 -23.09
N LEU A 71 -0.49 -6.25 -23.65
CA LEU A 71 -0.24 -5.67 -24.97
C LEU A 71 -0.87 -6.52 -26.09
N GLU A 72 -0.98 -7.84 -25.92
CA GLU A 72 -1.73 -8.69 -26.85
C GLU A 72 -3.27 -8.49 -26.78
N HIS A 73 -3.77 -7.94 -25.66
CA HIS A 73 -5.20 -7.86 -25.34
C HIS A 73 -5.60 -6.49 -24.78
N GLU A 74 -5.31 -5.43 -25.54
CA GLU A 74 -5.55 -4.04 -25.15
C GLU A 74 -7.03 -3.70 -24.88
N ASP A 75 -7.95 -4.51 -25.41
CA ASP A 75 -9.40 -4.34 -25.27
C ASP A 75 -9.95 -4.83 -23.91
N LEU A 76 -9.17 -5.64 -23.17
CA LEU A 76 -9.63 -6.24 -21.93
C LEU A 76 -9.43 -5.31 -20.73
N THR A 77 -10.45 -5.27 -19.88
CA THR A 77 -10.30 -4.59 -18.59
C THR A 77 -9.33 -5.37 -17.69
N PRO A 78 -8.68 -4.72 -16.69
CA PRO A 78 -7.79 -5.43 -15.74
C PRO A 78 -8.44 -6.61 -15.01
N ARG A 79 -9.78 -6.63 -14.92
CA ARG A 79 -10.54 -7.75 -14.34
C ARG A 79 -10.64 -8.92 -15.32
N GLU A 80 -10.99 -8.65 -16.57
CA GLU A 80 -11.09 -9.67 -17.62
C GLU A 80 -9.72 -10.24 -17.94
N LEU A 81 -8.69 -9.39 -18.00
CA LEU A 81 -7.31 -9.79 -18.21
C LEU A 81 -6.83 -10.79 -17.16
N ALA A 82 -7.13 -10.55 -15.87
CA ALA A 82 -6.76 -11.44 -14.78
C ALA A 82 -7.40 -12.84 -14.90
N VAL A 83 -8.68 -12.89 -15.32
CA VAL A 83 -9.40 -14.16 -15.53
C VAL A 83 -8.80 -14.90 -16.71
N LYS A 84 -8.65 -14.22 -17.86
CA LYS A 84 -8.10 -14.80 -19.08
C LYS A 84 -6.67 -15.31 -18.88
N TYR A 85 -5.83 -14.53 -18.21
CA TYR A 85 -4.47 -14.93 -17.86
C TYR A 85 -4.44 -16.19 -16.98
N THR A 86 -5.33 -16.27 -15.98
CA THR A 86 -5.41 -17.44 -15.09
C THR A 86 -5.86 -18.70 -15.86
N ASP A 87 -6.80 -18.53 -16.79
CA ASP A 87 -7.31 -19.65 -17.61
C ASP A 87 -6.27 -20.16 -18.61
N GLU A 88 -5.52 -19.27 -19.26
CA GLU A 88 -4.56 -19.62 -20.30
C GLU A 88 -3.18 -20.02 -19.75
N LYS A 89 -2.61 -19.23 -18.84
CA LYS A 89 -1.26 -19.47 -18.29
C LYS A 89 -1.27 -20.39 -17.08
N ARG A 90 -2.45 -20.76 -16.57
CA ARG A 90 -2.64 -21.58 -15.34
C ARG A 90 -1.96 -21.00 -14.11
N TYR A 91 -1.65 -19.70 -14.12
CA TYR A 91 -1.04 -18.98 -13.01
C TYR A 91 -2.03 -17.96 -12.46
N PHE A 92 -2.33 -18.05 -11.17
CA PHE A 92 -3.31 -17.18 -10.53
C PHE A 92 -2.73 -15.77 -10.32
N VAL A 93 -3.38 -14.77 -10.92
CA VAL A 93 -3.11 -13.35 -10.66
C VAL A 93 -4.41 -12.66 -10.30
N SER A 94 -4.42 -11.95 -9.17
CA SER A 94 -5.60 -11.18 -8.76
C SER A 94 -5.80 -9.94 -9.63
N LYS A 95 -7.05 -9.49 -9.80
CA LYS A 95 -7.39 -8.21 -10.46
C LYS A 95 -6.53 -7.04 -9.93
N SER A 96 -6.36 -6.94 -8.61
CA SER A 96 -5.62 -5.84 -7.99
C SER A 96 -4.12 -5.93 -8.28
N SER A 97 -3.57 -7.14 -8.39
CA SER A 97 -2.18 -7.35 -8.83
C SER A 97 -1.99 -6.91 -10.29
N VAL A 98 -2.88 -7.33 -11.20
CA VAL A 98 -2.85 -6.90 -12.61
C VAL A 98 -2.94 -5.37 -12.69
N TYR A 99 -3.91 -4.77 -12.00
CA TYR A 99 -4.03 -3.31 -11.94
C TYR A 99 -2.74 -2.64 -11.47
N ARG A 100 -2.11 -3.14 -10.40
CA ARG A 100 -0.85 -2.56 -9.90
C ARG A 100 0.32 -2.72 -10.85
N ILE A 101 0.38 -3.82 -11.62
CA ILE A 101 1.42 -4.06 -12.63
C ILE A 101 1.21 -3.07 -13.78
N LEU A 102 0.01 -3.02 -14.36
CA LEU A 102 -0.32 -2.10 -15.45
C LEU A 102 -0.19 -0.62 -15.03
N SER A 103 -0.54 -0.28 -13.78
CA SER A 103 -0.38 1.08 -13.25
C SER A 103 1.08 1.49 -13.09
N ALA A 104 1.99 0.53 -12.90
CA ALA A 104 3.42 0.83 -12.75
C ALA A 104 4.09 1.07 -14.10
N GLU A 105 3.55 0.48 -15.17
CA GLU A 105 4.00 0.66 -16.56
C GLU A 105 3.21 1.76 -17.30
N ASP A 106 2.39 2.54 -16.59
CA ASP A 106 1.52 3.59 -17.16
C ASP A 106 0.54 3.08 -18.25
N LEU A 107 0.19 1.79 -18.24
CA LEU A 107 -0.69 1.14 -19.23
C LEU A 107 -2.18 1.21 -18.88
N ILE A 108 -2.54 1.87 -17.79
CA ILE A 108 -3.95 2.07 -17.43
C ILE A 108 -4.48 3.26 -18.23
N THR A 109 -5.13 2.96 -19.36
CA THR A 109 -5.98 3.92 -20.05
C THR A 109 -6.97 4.50 -19.06
N ALA A 110 -7.01 5.84 -18.96
CA ALA A 110 -7.96 6.55 -18.13
C ALA A 110 -9.36 5.96 -18.38
N PRO A 111 -10.14 5.64 -17.33
CA PRO A 111 -11.36 4.89 -17.50
C PRO A 111 -12.24 5.59 -18.52
N ALA A 112 -12.58 4.89 -19.60
CA ALA A 112 -13.68 5.25 -20.49
C ALA A 112 -14.98 5.05 -19.72
N HIS A 113 -15.14 5.82 -18.64
CA HIS A 113 -16.40 5.90 -17.94
C HIS A 113 -17.37 6.53 -18.94
N VAL A 114 -18.35 5.74 -19.36
CA VAL A 114 -19.55 6.29 -19.97
C VAL A 114 -20.20 7.08 -18.85
N VAL A 115 -19.88 8.38 -18.75
CA VAL A 115 -20.66 9.28 -17.90
C VAL A 115 -22.06 9.19 -18.47
N ILE A 116 -22.95 8.50 -17.76
CA ILE A 116 -24.38 8.67 -17.98
C ILE A 116 -24.65 10.10 -17.53
N ARG A 117 -24.51 11.06 -18.46
CA ARG A 117 -24.83 12.45 -18.20
C ARG A 117 -26.35 12.54 -18.08
N ALA A 118 -26.81 13.17 -17.00
CA ALA A 118 -28.19 13.58 -16.94
C ALA A 118 -28.49 14.46 -18.16
N ALA A 119 -29.65 14.26 -18.78
CA ALA A 119 -30.13 15.19 -19.78
C ALA A 119 -30.42 16.54 -19.11
N ASP A 120 -30.21 17.65 -19.83
CA ASP A 120 -30.52 19.00 -19.33
C ASP A 120 -32.01 19.15 -18.98
N GLU A 121 -32.86 18.34 -19.61
CA GLU A 121 -34.29 18.34 -19.35
C GLU A 121 -34.91 16.95 -19.52
N PHE A 122 -35.98 16.69 -18.76
CA PHE A 122 -36.77 15.48 -18.87
C PHE A 122 -37.56 15.47 -20.19
N ARG A 123 -37.50 14.36 -20.93
CA ARG A 123 -38.12 14.27 -22.27
C ARG A 123 -39.64 14.43 -22.23
N ASP A 124 -40.30 13.84 -21.24
CA ASP A 124 -41.77 13.79 -21.15
C ASP A 124 -42.27 14.68 -20.00
N LYS A 125 -42.44 15.98 -20.28
CA LYS A 125 -42.88 16.93 -19.25
C LYS A 125 -44.32 16.67 -18.83
N THR A 126 -44.53 16.57 -17.52
CA THR A 126 -45.87 16.54 -16.93
C THR A 126 -46.43 17.96 -16.81
N THR A 127 -47.70 18.14 -17.15
CA THR A 127 -48.43 19.41 -17.05
C THR A 127 -49.33 19.46 -15.81
N ARG A 128 -49.68 18.30 -15.24
CA ARG A 128 -50.56 18.19 -14.06
C ARG A 128 -49.99 17.23 -13.00
N PRO A 129 -50.40 17.39 -11.71
CA PRO A 129 -50.04 16.43 -10.67
C PRO A 129 -50.54 15.00 -11.01
N ASN A 130 -49.75 13.97 -10.68
CA ASN A 130 -50.02 12.54 -10.86
C ASN A 130 -49.96 11.98 -12.30
N GLU A 131 -49.34 12.69 -13.24
CA GLU A 131 -49.12 12.19 -14.62
C GLU A 131 -47.89 11.27 -14.74
N LEU A 132 -46.99 11.27 -13.75
CA LEU A 132 -45.80 10.41 -13.70
C LEU A 132 -45.64 9.81 -12.31
N TRP A 133 -45.37 8.51 -12.27
CA TRP A 133 -45.05 7.77 -11.05
C TRP A 133 -43.64 7.20 -11.21
N GLN A 134 -42.72 7.65 -10.37
CA GLN A 134 -41.35 7.12 -10.34
C GLN A 134 -41.29 5.93 -9.39
N THR A 135 -40.61 4.87 -9.81
CA THR A 135 -40.23 3.75 -8.93
C THR A 135 -38.72 3.64 -8.96
N ASP A 136 -38.08 3.78 -7.81
CA ASP A 136 -36.66 3.60 -7.65
C ASP A 136 -36.36 2.31 -6.89
N PHE A 137 -35.22 1.70 -7.21
CA PHE A 137 -34.72 0.54 -6.50
C PHE A 137 -33.37 0.89 -5.90
N THR A 138 -33.27 0.80 -4.58
CA THR A 138 -32.00 0.94 -3.87
C THR A 138 -31.49 -0.44 -3.48
N HIS A 139 -30.31 -0.81 -4.00
CA HIS A 139 -29.67 -2.07 -3.60
C HIS A 139 -28.96 -1.88 -2.25
N LEU A 140 -29.52 -2.44 -1.19
CA LEU A 140 -28.88 -2.49 0.13
C LEU A 140 -28.06 -3.77 0.25
N SER A 141 -26.73 -3.64 0.12
CA SER A 141 -25.79 -4.73 0.33
C SER A 141 -25.76 -5.10 1.81
N ARG A 142 -26.11 -6.35 2.17
CA ARG A 142 -26.03 -6.82 3.56
C ARG A 142 -24.57 -7.01 3.97
N CYS A 143 -24.04 -6.17 4.86
CA CYS A 143 -22.80 -6.49 5.58
C CYS A 143 -23.07 -7.72 6.46
N ALA A 144 -22.22 -8.75 6.35
CA ALA A 144 -22.37 -9.98 7.11
C ALA A 144 -22.30 -9.69 8.61
N TRP A 145 -23.41 -9.90 9.32
CA TRP A 145 -23.41 -9.99 10.77
C TRP A 145 -22.90 -11.37 11.14
N HIS A 146 -21.77 -11.43 11.86
CA HIS A 146 -21.25 -12.66 12.44
C HIS A 146 -22.31 -13.31 13.33
N ARG A 147 -22.43 -14.63 13.22
CA ARG A 147 -23.18 -15.47 14.17
C ARG A 147 -22.13 -16.06 15.11
N GLU A 148 -22.28 -15.80 16.41
CA GLU A 148 -21.55 -16.45 17.50
C GLU A 148 -21.83 -17.96 17.54
#